data_AF-A0A359H524-F1
#
_entry.id   AF-A0A359H524-F1
#
_cell.length_a   1.000
_cell.length_b   1.000
_cell.length_c   1.000
_cell.angle_alpha   90.00
_cell.angle_beta   90.00
_cell.angle_gamma   90.00
#
_symmetry.space_group_name_H-M   'P 1'
#
loop_
_entity.id
_entity.type
_entity.pdbx_description
1 polymer ?
#
loop_
_entity_poly.entity_id
_entity_poly.type
_entity_poly.pdbx_seq_one_letter_code
_entity_poly.pdbx_strand_id
1 'polypeptide(L)'
;MNSEAIFGYRCPVCNTISSKEANTCTECGHWLFDPDFPCVPVYRDGYLDEIDHVQKKSISKYFIALVAAILCVVMFASLIPVSDDSSVLPIPEVRQSVEPLSFNEKSISKSFTWSYQGVTYSWNIGIPEDLLEYSRNIKDIVQEYYKSDGASQRAMFIRSDTVLRSLISSLRATSNGDLSPWVTEEKNYKFAGYMGEALSDMASKYDYFHRAEFVLSFIGGAIPYKVADVQLPVQTLAENGDCDCKSILLAAILKSMDYKVALVEFPDHFAVGVAFEDDQVPVDREPLYYDYEGTKYYFAETTTAGWRIGDAGSKNRRNAILFPVK
;
A
#
# COMPACT_ATOMS: atom_id res chain seq x y z
N MET A 1 -11.96 39.78 15.12
CA MET A 1 -10.57 39.45 14.73
C MET A 1 -10.61 39.04 13.28
N ASN A 2 -10.09 39.89 12.39
CA ASN A 2 -10.16 39.70 10.94
C ASN A 2 -9.25 38.54 10.51
N SER A 3 -9.82 37.55 9.83
CA SER A 3 -9.26 37.08 8.56
C SER A 3 -10.30 36.24 7.80
N GLU A 4 -10.99 36.88 6.85
CA GLU A 4 -11.58 36.21 5.68
C GLU A 4 -10.45 35.64 4.81
N ALA A 5 -9.63 34.75 5.37
CA ALA A 5 -8.52 34.16 4.67
C ALA A 5 -9.08 33.09 3.73
N ILE A 6 -9.01 33.38 2.43
CA ILE A 6 -9.24 32.39 1.36
C ILE A 6 -8.44 31.13 1.72
N PHE A 7 -9.16 30.02 1.87
CA PHE A 7 -8.59 28.71 2.19
C PHE A 7 -8.04 28.05 0.93
N GLY A 8 -8.74 28.23 -0.19
CA GLY A 8 -8.37 27.69 -1.49
C GLY A 8 -9.30 28.15 -2.59
N TYR A 9 -9.10 27.63 -3.79
CA TYR A 9 -9.88 27.95 -4.97
C TYR A 9 -10.56 26.69 -5.51
N ARG A 10 -11.88 26.77 -5.71
CA ARG A 10 -12.68 25.70 -6.30
C ARG A 10 -12.53 25.74 -7.82
N CYS A 11 -12.05 24.64 -8.37
CA CYS A 11 -11.88 24.45 -9.80
C CYS A 11 -13.25 24.47 -10.51
N PRO A 12 -13.44 25.27 -11.56
CA PRO A 12 -14.71 25.33 -12.29
C PRO A 12 -14.97 24.08 -13.15
N VAL A 13 -13.95 23.26 -13.40
CA VAL A 13 -14.05 22.06 -14.23
C VAL A 13 -14.49 20.84 -13.41
N CYS A 14 -13.86 20.61 -12.26
CA CYS A 14 -14.06 19.38 -11.46
C CYS A 14 -14.55 19.63 -10.03
N ASN A 15 -14.78 20.89 -9.63
CA ASN A 15 -15.18 21.30 -8.28
C ASN A 15 -14.20 20.96 -7.14
N THR A 16 -13.02 20.40 -7.44
CA THR A 16 -11.95 20.20 -6.46
C THR A 16 -11.46 21.53 -5.94
N ILE A 17 -11.21 21.61 -4.63
CA ILE A 17 -10.68 22.80 -3.97
C ILE A 17 -9.16 22.62 -3.87
N SER A 18 -8.41 23.47 -4.56
CA SER A 18 -6.95 23.49 -4.49
C SER A 18 -6.47 24.60 -3.56
N SER A 19 -5.27 24.46 -3.00
CA SER A 19 -4.76 25.43 -2.02
C SER A 19 -4.65 26.83 -2.61
N LYS A 20 -4.65 27.86 -1.77
CA LYS A 20 -4.56 29.26 -2.22
C LYS A 20 -3.22 29.59 -2.90
N GLU A 21 -2.19 28.76 -2.70
CA GLU A 21 -0.88 28.85 -3.34
C GLU A 21 -0.80 28.09 -4.67
N ALA A 22 -1.81 27.27 -4.99
CA ALA A 22 -1.82 26.49 -6.22
C ALA A 22 -2.22 27.36 -7.42
N ASN A 23 -1.44 27.27 -8.49
CA ASN A 23 -1.78 27.91 -9.76
C ASN A 23 -2.68 27.02 -10.63
N THR A 24 -2.66 25.70 -10.41
CA THR A 24 -3.44 24.71 -11.18
C THR A 24 -4.23 23.80 -10.24
N CYS A 25 -5.36 23.29 -10.73
CA CYS A 25 -6.19 22.34 -10.01
C CYS A 25 -5.41 21.05 -9.73
N THR A 26 -5.37 20.65 -8.47
CA THR A 26 -4.66 19.45 -8.00
C THR A 26 -5.23 18.14 -8.53
N GLU A 27 -6.49 18.14 -8.96
CA GLU A 27 -7.15 16.94 -9.50
C GLU A 27 -7.06 16.89 -11.03
N CYS A 28 -7.50 17.95 -11.70
CA CYS A 28 -7.68 17.94 -13.16
C CYS A 28 -6.65 18.78 -13.93
N GLY A 29 -5.72 19.44 -13.24
CA GLY A 29 -4.65 20.23 -13.86
C GLY A 29 -5.07 21.58 -14.47
N HIS A 30 -6.36 21.94 -14.44
CA HIS A 30 -6.86 23.21 -14.98
C HIS A 30 -6.21 24.43 -14.32
N TRP A 31 -5.79 25.43 -15.09
CA TRP A 31 -5.20 26.65 -14.56
C TRP A 31 -6.26 27.46 -13.82
N LEU A 32 -6.09 27.65 -12.50
CA LEU A 32 -7.13 28.20 -11.63
C LEU A 32 -7.39 29.69 -11.87
N PHE A 33 -6.43 30.39 -12.49
CA PHE A 33 -6.52 31.81 -12.80
C PHE A 33 -6.71 32.08 -14.30
N ASP A 34 -7.30 31.11 -15.01
CA ASP A 34 -7.75 31.29 -16.39
C ASP A 34 -8.83 32.39 -16.46
N PRO A 35 -8.60 33.47 -17.23
CA PRO A 35 -9.56 34.58 -17.32
C PRO A 35 -10.87 34.20 -18.00
N ASP A 36 -10.89 33.14 -18.81
CA ASP A 36 -12.09 32.66 -19.50
C ASP A 36 -12.94 31.72 -18.61
N PHE A 37 -12.32 31.09 -17.61
CA PHE A 37 -12.96 30.16 -16.66
C PHE A 37 -12.48 30.42 -15.23
N PRO A 38 -12.95 31.48 -14.56
CA PRO A 38 -12.44 31.87 -13.25
C PRO A 38 -12.84 30.86 -12.16
N CYS A 39 -11.89 30.51 -11.30
CA CYS A 39 -12.14 29.72 -10.10
C CYS A 39 -12.97 30.49 -9.05
N VAL A 40 -13.63 29.75 -8.15
CA VAL A 40 -14.42 30.35 -7.05
C VAL A 40 -13.63 30.27 -5.75
N PRO A 41 -13.37 31.38 -5.03
CA PRO A 41 -12.67 31.33 -3.75
C PRO A 41 -13.52 30.61 -2.70
N VAL A 42 -12.88 29.72 -1.94
CA VAL A 42 -13.49 29.01 -0.81
C VAL A 42 -12.90 29.52 0.49
N TYR A 43 -13.77 29.90 1.41
CA TYR A 43 -13.41 30.38 2.74
C TYR A 43 -13.40 29.21 3.73
N ARG A 44 -12.50 29.28 4.71
CA ARG A 44 -12.27 28.22 5.69
C ARG A 44 -13.56 27.76 6.38
N ASP A 45 -14.40 28.69 6.82
CA ASP A 45 -15.63 28.36 7.55
C ASP A 45 -16.68 27.72 6.64
N GLY A 46 -16.82 28.20 5.40
CA GLY A 46 -17.72 27.61 4.41
C GLY A 46 -17.32 26.20 3.94
N TYR A 47 -16.01 25.91 3.90
CA TYR A 47 -15.52 24.56 3.59
C TYR A 47 -15.87 23.54 4.69
N LEU A 48 -15.77 23.94 5.96
CA LEU A 48 -16.07 23.06 7.09
C LEU A 48 -17.57 22.71 7.16
N ASP A 49 -18.45 23.66 6.85
CA ASP A 49 -19.90 23.44 6.80
C ASP A 49 -20.32 22.48 5.67
N GLU A 50 -19.64 22.52 4.51
CA GLU A 50 -19.90 21.58 3.41
C GLU A 50 -19.55 20.12 3.78
N ILE A 51 -18.45 19.91 4.53
CA ILE A 51 -18.01 18.57 4.94
C ILE A 51 -18.99 17.95 5.96
N ASP A 52 -19.46 18.72 6.94
CA ASP A 52 -20.40 18.23 7.97
C ASP A 52 -21.75 17.80 7.34
N HIS A 53 -22.20 18.54 6.32
CA HIS A 53 -23.42 18.21 5.59
C HIS A 53 -23.32 16.93 4.74
N VAL A 54 -22.16 16.67 4.12
CA VAL A 54 -21.92 15.46 3.33
C VAL A 54 -21.88 14.21 4.23
N GLN A 55 -21.23 14.29 5.40
CA GLN A 55 -21.18 13.18 6.35
C GLN A 55 -22.58 12.78 6.86
N LYS A 56 -23.43 13.74 7.23
CA LYS A 56 -24.82 13.47 7.65
C LYS A 56 -25.67 12.81 6.56
N LYS A 57 -25.47 13.20 5.28
CA LYS A 57 -26.22 12.63 4.15
C LYS A 57 -25.78 11.19 3.80
N SER A 58 -24.51 10.86 4.05
CA SER A 58 -23.96 9.52 3.82
C SER A 58 -24.54 8.48 4.80
N ILE A 59 -24.58 8.80 6.09
CA ILE A 59 -25.10 7.93 7.16
C ILE A 59 -26.57 7.54 6.91
N SER A 60 -27.39 8.47 6.42
CA SER A 60 -28.80 8.22 6.10
C SER A 60 -29.02 7.21 4.97
N LYS A 61 -28.10 7.09 4.00
CA LYS A 61 -28.25 6.17 2.86
C LYS A 61 -27.95 4.72 3.22
N TYR A 62 -26.95 4.48 4.07
CA TYR A 62 -26.56 3.13 4.50
C TYR A 62 -27.62 2.48 5.40
N PHE A 63 -28.31 3.27 6.23
CA PHE A 63 -29.39 2.78 7.07
C PHE A 63 -30.57 2.22 6.25
N ILE A 64 -30.93 2.87 5.13
CA ILE A 64 -32.03 2.43 4.26
C ILE A 64 -31.66 1.16 3.48
N ALA A 65 -30.43 1.04 3.01
CA ALA A 65 -29.96 -0.14 2.28
C ALA A 65 -29.90 -1.41 3.16
N LEU A 66 -29.52 -1.26 4.44
CA LEU A 66 -29.44 -2.36 5.40
C LEU A 66 -30.83 -2.98 5.66
N VAL A 67 -31.87 -2.15 5.81
CA VAL A 67 -33.24 -2.60 6.05
C VAL A 67 -33.80 -3.36 4.84
N ALA A 68 -33.48 -2.92 3.61
CA ALA A 68 -33.92 -3.60 2.39
C ALA A 68 -33.26 -4.98 2.19
N ALA A 69 -31.96 -5.11 2.51
CA ALA A 69 -31.22 -6.36 2.37
C ALA A 69 -31.74 -7.47 3.31
N ILE A 70 -32.09 -7.11 4.55
CA ILE A 70 -32.64 -8.07 5.53
C ILE A 70 -33.99 -8.62 5.08
N LEU A 71 -34.84 -7.79 4.45
CA LEU A 71 -36.13 -8.22 3.90
C LEU A 71 -35.99 -9.16 2.69
N CYS A 72 -34.96 -8.99 1.86
CA CYS A 72 -34.71 -9.86 0.70
C CYS A 72 -34.20 -11.26 1.09
N VAL A 73 -33.38 -11.37 2.14
CA VAL A 73 -32.81 -12.66 2.60
C VAL A 73 -33.90 -13.57 3.18
N VAL A 74 -34.88 -12.99 3.90
CA VAL A 74 -35.98 -13.76 4.51
C VAL A 74 -36.93 -14.35 3.45
N MET A 75 -37.05 -13.71 2.28
CA MET A 75 -37.92 -14.18 1.18
C MET A 75 -37.29 -15.30 0.32
N PHE A 76 -35.97 -15.46 0.31
CA PHE A 76 -35.28 -16.42 -0.56
C PHE A 76 -34.91 -17.76 0.12
N ALA A 77 -35.07 -17.87 1.44
CA ALA A 77 -34.70 -19.08 2.19
C ALA A 77 -35.75 -20.22 2.14
N SER A 78 -36.82 -20.13 1.33
CA SER A 78 -37.96 -21.06 1.40
C SER A 78 -38.16 -21.98 0.19
N LEU A 79 -37.35 -21.92 -0.87
CA LEU A 79 -37.65 -22.67 -2.11
C LEU A 79 -36.41 -23.11 -2.90
N ILE A 80 -35.71 -24.19 -2.51
CA ILE A 80 -34.98 -25.04 -3.48
C ILE A 80 -34.94 -26.51 -2.98
N PRO A 81 -35.40 -27.51 -3.78
CA PRO A 81 -35.17 -28.92 -3.53
C PRO A 81 -33.81 -29.38 -4.10
N VAL A 82 -33.17 -30.30 -3.39
CA VAL A 82 -31.91 -30.96 -3.75
C VAL A 82 -32.14 -32.00 -4.84
N SER A 83 -31.34 -31.97 -5.91
CA SER A 83 -31.17 -33.10 -6.83
C SER A 83 -29.70 -33.35 -7.09
N ASP A 84 -29.31 -34.59 -6.86
CA ASP A 84 -28.00 -35.21 -7.08
C ASP A 84 -27.84 -35.64 -8.55
N ASP A 85 -26.60 -35.98 -8.91
CA ASP A 85 -26.12 -36.63 -10.15
C ASP A 85 -25.54 -35.72 -11.25
N SER A 86 -24.19 -35.71 -11.37
CA SER A 86 -23.51 -36.36 -12.50
C SER A 86 -22.01 -36.03 -12.60
N SER A 87 -21.22 -37.12 -12.66
CA SER A 87 -19.92 -37.29 -13.34
C SER A 87 -18.80 -36.24 -13.13
N VAL A 88 -17.91 -36.55 -12.19
CA VAL A 88 -16.57 -35.95 -12.09
C VAL A 88 -15.69 -36.49 -13.23
N LEU A 89 -15.26 -35.62 -14.14
CA LEU A 89 -14.15 -35.88 -15.04
C LEU A 89 -12.82 -35.75 -14.27
N PRO A 90 -11.83 -36.64 -14.47
CA PRO A 90 -10.56 -36.53 -13.78
C PRO A 90 -9.79 -35.31 -14.32
N ILE A 91 -9.58 -34.33 -13.45
CA ILE A 91 -8.68 -33.20 -13.69
C ILE A 91 -7.25 -33.77 -13.74
N PRO A 92 -6.45 -33.49 -14.78
CA PRO A 92 -5.03 -33.82 -14.76
C PRO A 92 -4.38 -33.08 -13.59
N GLU A 93 -3.80 -33.83 -12.65
CA GLU A 93 -2.93 -33.30 -11.61
C GLU A 93 -1.66 -32.75 -12.30
N VAL A 94 -1.72 -31.50 -12.75
CA VAL A 94 -0.51 -30.77 -13.14
C VAL A 94 0.19 -30.40 -11.83
N ARG A 95 1.03 -31.31 -11.36
CA ARG A 95 2.10 -30.97 -10.42
C ARG A 95 2.99 -29.95 -11.11
N GLN A 96 2.77 -28.67 -10.83
CA GLN A 96 3.82 -27.69 -11.02
C GLN A 96 4.92 -28.04 -10.03
N SER A 97 5.91 -28.80 -10.51
CA SER A 97 7.25 -28.72 -9.95
C SER A 97 7.63 -27.26 -9.97
N VAL A 98 7.76 -26.65 -8.79
CA VAL A 98 8.36 -25.33 -8.66
C VAL A 98 9.78 -25.47 -9.20
N GLU A 99 9.99 -25.05 -10.45
CA GLU A 99 11.34 -24.88 -10.96
C GLU A 99 12.05 -23.89 -10.02
N PRO A 100 13.28 -24.18 -9.58
CA PRO A 100 14.07 -23.20 -8.86
C PRO A 100 14.17 -21.95 -9.72
N LEU A 101 14.10 -20.78 -9.09
CA LEU A 101 14.29 -19.49 -9.74
C LEU A 101 15.57 -19.52 -10.59
N SER A 102 15.42 -19.73 -11.90
CA SER A 102 16.47 -19.59 -12.88
C SER A 102 16.41 -18.16 -13.39
N PHE A 103 16.82 -17.21 -12.54
CA PHE A 103 17.18 -15.89 -13.03
C PHE A 103 18.32 -16.05 -14.03
N ASN A 104 18.27 -15.33 -15.15
CA ASN A 104 19.40 -15.29 -16.07
C ASN A 104 20.67 -14.90 -15.29
N GLU A 105 21.86 -15.43 -15.62
CA GLU A 105 23.09 -15.24 -14.81
C GLU A 105 23.51 -13.77 -14.59
N LYS A 106 22.88 -12.82 -15.29
CA LYS A 106 23.13 -11.39 -15.14
C LYS A 106 22.36 -10.80 -13.96
N SER A 107 23.13 -10.24 -13.03
CA SER A 107 22.61 -9.49 -11.90
C SER A 107 23.35 -8.17 -11.75
N ILE A 108 22.63 -7.14 -11.28
CA ILE A 108 23.25 -5.92 -10.80
C ILE A 108 23.59 -6.09 -9.32
N SER A 109 24.82 -5.74 -8.93
CA SER A 109 25.24 -5.77 -7.53
C SER A 109 24.89 -4.46 -6.84
N LYS A 110 24.27 -4.54 -5.65
CA LYS A 110 23.97 -3.41 -4.78
C LYS A 110 24.53 -3.66 -3.39
N SER A 111 25.28 -2.68 -2.88
CA SER A 111 25.84 -2.73 -1.54
C SER A 111 25.07 -1.80 -0.61
N PHE A 112 24.71 -2.34 0.55
CA PHE A 112 23.98 -1.65 1.60
C PHE A 112 24.77 -1.68 2.90
N THR A 113 24.67 -0.61 3.68
CA THR A 113 25.22 -0.53 5.03
C THR A 113 24.19 0.16 5.93
N TRP A 114 23.94 -0.41 7.11
CA TRP A 114 23.05 0.17 8.11
C TRP A 114 23.51 -0.18 9.52
N SER A 115 22.89 0.43 10.53
CA SER A 115 23.15 0.12 11.93
C SER A 115 21.89 -0.33 12.64
N TYR A 116 22.05 -1.33 13.50
CA TYR A 116 21.01 -1.81 14.39
C TYR A 116 21.61 -2.19 15.75
N GLN A 117 21.02 -1.67 16.83
CA GLN A 117 21.49 -1.88 18.22
C GLN A 117 23.01 -1.68 18.41
N GLY A 118 23.56 -0.63 17.79
CA GLY A 118 24.97 -0.28 17.90
C GLY A 118 25.94 -1.14 17.09
N VAL A 119 25.43 -2.10 16.32
CA VAL A 119 26.21 -2.92 15.38
C VAL A 119 26.00 -2.40 13.96
N THR A 120 27.08 -2.34 13.17
CA THR A 120 27.02 -2.02 11.74
C THR A 120 26.95 -3.29 10.91
N TYR A 121 25.98 -3.34 10.02
CA TYR A 121 25.74 -4.43 9.08
C TYR A 121 26.03 -3.96 7.66
N SER A 122 26.53 -4.87 6.84
CA SER A 122 26.75 -4.64 5.41
C SER A 122 26.26 -5.84 4.62
N TRP A 123 25.60 -5.57 3.50
CA TRP A 123 25.11 -6.60 2.60
C TRP A 123 25.34 -6.21 1.15
N ASN A 124 26.04 -7.06 0.41
CA ASN A 124 26.06 -6.98 -1.04
C ASN A 124 25.07 -8.00 -1.60
N ILE A 125 24.04 -7.51 -2.29
CA ILE A 125 22.99 -8.32 -2.89
C ILE A 125 23.05 -8.24 -4.42
N GLY A 126 22.92 -9.40 -5.07
CA GLY A 126 22.69 -9.49 -6.51
C GLY A 126 21.20 -9.35 -6.80
N ILE A 127 20.84 -8.37 -7.64
CA ILE A 127 19.49 -8.15 -8.11
C ILE A 127 19.39 -8.69 -9.54
N PRO A 128 18.52 -9.68 -9.81
CA PRO A 128 18.31 -10.21 -11.16
C PRO A 128 17.89 -9.10 -12.15
N GLU A 129 18.61 -8.97 -13.27
CA GLU A 129 18.34 -7.94 -14.27
C GLU A 129 16.94 -8.07 -14.90
N ASP A 130 16.53 -9.31 -15.18
CA ASP A 130 15.22 -9.65 -15.74
C ASP A 130 14.06 -9.31 -14.80
N LEU A 131 14.22 -9.56 -13.50
CA LEU A 131 13.22 -9.20 -12.49
C LEU A 131 13.09 -7.69 -12.35
N LEU A 132 14.20 -6.97 -12.42
CA LEU A 132 14.21 -5.51 -12.37
C LEU A 132 13.57 -4.90 -13.63
N GLU A 133 13.90 -5.42 -14.81
CA GLU A 133 13.27 -5.00 -16.08
C GLU A 133 11.77 -5.28 -16.09
N TYR A 134 11.36 -6.48 -15.65
CA TYR A 134 9.95 -6.82 -15.47
C TYR A 134 9.23 -5.80 -14.56
N SER A 135 9.85 -5.46 -13.42
CA SER A 135 9.25 -4.55 -12.44
C SER A 135 9.12 -3.12 -12.97
N ARG A 136 10.14 -2.63 -13.69
CA ARG A 136 10.09 -1.35 -14.40
C ARG A 136 8.97 -1.33 -15.44
N ASN A 137 8.85 -2.39 -16.24
CA ASN A 137 7.81 -2.50 -17.26
C ASN A 137 6.40 -2.50 -16.66
N ILE A 138 6.17 -3.20 -15.53
CA ILE A 138 4.89 -3.14 -14.81
C ILE A 138 4.58 -1.71 -14.38
N LYS A 139 5.53 -1.03 -13.74
CA LYS A 139 5.37 0.38 -13.34
C LYS A 139 5.01 1.26 -14.54
N ASP A 140 5.75 1.13 -15.65
CA ASP A 140 5.54 1.96 -16.83
C ASP A 140 4.15 1.73 -17.46
N ILE A 141 3.69 0.47 -17.55
CA ILE A 141 2.34 0.13 -18.03
C ILE A 141 1.25 0.69 -17.11
N VAL A 142 1.42 0.57 -15.80
CA VAL A 142 0.47 1.11 -14.81
C VAL A 142 0.40 2.65 -14.91
N GLN A 143 1.54 3.32 -15.07
CA GLN A 143 1.57 4.77 -15.27
C GLN A 143 0.91 5.19 -16.58
N GLU A 144 1.19 4.46 -17.67
CA GLU A 144 0.56 4.71 -18.97
C GLU A 144 -0.95 4.54 -18.87
N TYR A 145 -1.44 3.54 -18.14
CA TYR A 145 -2.87 3.35 -17.90
C TYR A 145 -3.52 4.59 -17.26
N TYR A 146 -2.92 5.13 -16.20
CA TYR A 146 -3.49 6.28 -15.49
C TYR A 146 -3.35 7.61 -16.24
N LYS A 147 -2.41 7.72 -17.18
CA LYS A 147 -2.25 8.89 -18.07
C LYS A 147 -3.15 8.82 -19.31
N SER A 148 -3.69 7.66 -19.63
CA SER A 148 -4.45 7.40 -20.86
C SER A 148 -5.90 7.83 -20.76
N ASP A 149 -6.53 8.07 -21.92
CA ASP A 149 -7.98 8.30 -22.01
C ASP A 149 -8.79 7.04 -21.66
N GLY A 150 -10.10 7.20 -21.44
CA GLY A 150 -10.96 6.10 -21.03
C GLY A 150 -11.11 4.95 -22.05
N ALA A 151 -10.97 5.21 -23.35
CA ALA A 151 -10.99 4.15 -24.37
C ALA A 151 -9.70 3.33 -24.34
N SER A 152 -8.56 4.02 -24.22
CA SER A 152 -7.23 3.43 -24.08
C SER A 152 -7.12 2.62 -22.78
N GLN A 153 -7.58 3.15 -21.65
CA GLN A 153 -7.68 2.41 -20.38
C GLN A 153 -8.49 1.12 -20.51
N ARG A 154 -9.67 1.18 -21.14
CA ARG A 154 -10.48 -0.04 -21.36
C ARG A 154 -9.74 -1.06 -22.22
N ALA A 155 -9.10 -0.63 -23.30
CA ALA A 155 -8.34 -1.52 -24.19
C ALA A 155 -7.15 -2.17 -23.47
N MET A 156 -6.38 -1.38 -22.70
CA MET A 156 -5.27 -1.88 -21.87
C MET A 156 -5.77 -2.91 -20.86
N PHE A 157 -6.79 -2.56 -20.07
CA PHE A 157 -7.34 -3.45 -19.03
C PHE A 157 -7.85 -4.77 -19.61
N ILE A 158 -8.50 -4.76 -20.78
CA ILE A 158 -8.97 -5.99 -21.46
C ILE A 158 -7.81 -6.87 -21.90
N ARG A 159 -6.68 -6.29 -22.31
CA ARG A 159 -5.49 -7.04 -22.74
C ARG A 159 -4.58 -7.47 -21.60
N SER A 160 -4.67 -6.81 -20.44
CA SER A 160 -3.92 -7.15 -19.23
C SER A 160 -4.28 -8.54 -18.71
N ASP A 161 -3.27 -9.26 -18.24
CA ASP A 161 -3.46 -10.49 -17.46
C ASP A 161 -4.04 -10.20 -16.07
N THR A 162 -4.28 -11.26 -15.29
CA THR A 162 -4.87 -11.15 -13.95
C THR A 162 -3.99 -10.37 -12.98
N VAL A 163 -2.67 -10.51 -13.07
CA VAL A 163 -1.70 -9.83 -12.20
C VAL A 163 -1.76 -8.33 -12.45
N LEU A 164 -1.59 -7.90 -13.70
CA LEU A 164 -1.60 -6.50 -14.07
C LEU A 164 -2.96 -5.85 -13.81
N ARG A 165 -4.08 -6.57 -14.04
CA ARG A 165 -5.42 -6.07 -13.67
C ARG A 165 -5.56 -5.84 -12.16
N SER A 166 -4.99 -6.73 -11.34
CA SER A 166 -5.00 -6.60 -9.88
C SER A 166 -4.21 -5.36 -9.44
N LEU A 167 -2.99 -5.19 -9.96
CA LEU A 167 -2.14 -4.03 -9.67
C LEU A 167 -2.78 -2.72 -10.13
N ILE A 168 -3.35 -2.68 -11.35
CA ILE A 168 -4.09 -1.50 -11.82
C ILE A 168 -5.27 -1.21 -10.90
N SER A 169 -6.06 -2.23 -10.54
CA SER A 169 -7.27 -2.03 -9.74
C SER A 169 -6.97 -1.56 -8.32
N SER A 170 -5.83 -1.96 -7.75
CA SER A 170 -5.38 -1.56 -6.40
C SER A 170 -5.14 -0.06 -6.23
N LEU A 171 -4.81 0.63 -7.33
CA LEU A 171 -4.52 2.08 -7.34
C LEU A 171 -5.75 2.95 -7.63
N ARG A 172 -6.93 2.34 -7.79
CA ARG A 172 -8.16 3.11 -8.03
C ARG A 172 -8.62 3.78 -6.75
N ALA A 173 -9.24 4.96 -6.86
CA ALA A 173 -9.85 5.61 -5.70
C ALA A 173 -10.86 4.71 -4.96
N THR A 174 -11.51 3.77 -5.67
CA THR A 174 -12.48 2.84 -5.10
C THR A 174 -11.88 1.71 -4.26
N SER A 175 -10.59 1.43 -4.39
CA SER A 175 -9.88 0.44 -3.55
C SER A 175 -9.29 1.06 -2.29
N ASN A 176 -9.55 2.35 -2.03
CA ASN A 176 -8.92 3.12 -0.94
C ASN A 176 -7.39 2.94 -0.92
N GLY A 177 -6.74 2.79 -2.07
CA GLY A 177 -5.28 2.60 -2.09
C GLY A 177 -4.77 1.30 -1.45
N ASP A 178 -5.56 0.21 -1.43
CA ASP A 178 -5.08 -1.11 -0.98
C ASP A 178 -3.95 -1.65 -1.88
N LEU A 179 -2.70 -1.31 -1.55
CA LEU A 179 -1.51 -1.77 -2.27
C LEU A 179 -1.08 -3.20 -1.92
N SER A 180 -1.88 -3.98 -1.17
CA SER A 180 -1.52 -5.37 -0.82
C SER A 180 -1.19 -6.25 -2.04
N PRO A 181 -1.79 -6.08 -3.25
CA PRO A 181 -1.38 -6.85 -4.43
C PRO A 181 0.06 -6.61 -4.89
N TRP A 182 0.64 -5.44 -4.59
CA TRP A 182 2.05 -5.13 -4.90
C TRP A 182 3.02 -5.84 -3.95
N VAL A 183 2.57 -6.09 -2.72
CA VAL A 183 3.34 -6.85 -1.71
C VAL A 183 3.50 -8.30 -2.14
N THR A 184 2.45 -8.89 -2.70
CA THR A 184 2.38 -10.32 -3.04
C THR A 184 2.48 -10.60 -4.55
N GLU A 185 3.01 -9.67 -5.34
CA GLU A 185 3.30 -9.95 -6.76
C GLU A 185 4.29 -11.12 -6.84
N GLU A 186 3.92 -12.19 -7.53
CA GLU A 186 4.55 -13.51 -7.41
C GLU A 186 6.07 -13.48 -7.58
N LYS A 187 6.59 -12.81 -8.62
CA LYS A 187 8.03 -12.82 -8.90
C LYS A 187 8.82 -12.01 -7.88
N ASN A 188 8.33 -10.82 -7.54
CA ASN A 188 8.94 -9.99 -6.52
C ASN A 188 8.82 -10.58 -5.11
N TYR A 189 7.72 -11.24 -4.80
CA TYR A 189 7.49 -11.88 -3.51
C TYR A 189 8.44 -13.07 -3.30
N LYS A 190 8.70 -13.86 -4.35
CA LYS A 190 9.75 -14.89 -4.35
C LYS A 190 11.13 -14.30 -4.04
N PHE A 191 11.49 -13.16 -4.64
CA PHE A 191 12.74 -12.47 -4.34
C PHE A 191 12.76 -11.89 -2.92
N ALA A 192 11.65 -11.37 -2.42
CA ALA A 192 11.50 -10.94 -1.04
C ALA A 192 11.71 -12.10 -0.05
N GLY A 193 11.29 -13.32 -0.40
CA GLY A 193 11.58 -14.56 0.36
C GLY A 193 13.07 -14.84 0.49
N TYR A 194 13.82 -14.79 -0.62
CA TYR A 194 15.28 -14.89 -0.59
C TYR A 194 15.91 -13.82 0.33
N MET A 195 15.42 -12.58 0.27
CA MET A 195 15.87 -11.52 1.17
C MET A 195 15.52 -11.81 2.63
N GLY A 196 14.32 -12.32 2.89
CA GLY A 196 13.82 -12.68 4.22
C GLY A 196 14.66 -13.76 4.88
N GLU A 197 15.03 -14.81 4.14
CA GLU A 197 15.95 -15.86 4.62
C GLU A 197 17.31 -15.26 5.01
N ALA A 198 17.94 -14.50 4.11
CA ALA A 198 19.24 -13.89 4.36
C ALA A 198 19.22 -12.93 5.57
N LEU A 199 18.18 -12.10 5.69
CA LEU A 199 18.01 -11.18 6.81
C LEU A 199 17.70 -11.92 8.12
N SER A 200 16.95 -13.02 8.06
CA SER A 200 16.69 -13.88 9.22
C SER A 200 17.99 -14.47 9.77
N ASP A 201 18.87 -14.95 8.89
CA ASP A 201 20.18 -15.50 9.26
C ASP A 201 21.08 -14.44 9.92
N MET A 202 21.15 -13.23 9.34
CA MET A 202 21.87 -12.10 9.93
C MET A 202 21.31 -11.68 11.30
N ALA A 203 20.01 -11.91 11.50
CA ALA A 203 19.27 -11.59 12.70
C ALA A 203 19.07 -12.78 13.65
N SER A 204 19.77 -13.90 13.44
CA SER A 204 19.58 -15.16 14.19
C SER A 204 19.72 -15.02 15.71
N LYS A 205 20.49 -14.04 16.19
CA LYS A 205 20.65 -13.74 17.63
C LYS A 205 19.47 -12.96 18.23
N TYR A 206 18.59 -12.38 17.42
CA TYR A 206 17.47 -11.57 17.87
C TYR A 206 16.20 -12.42 18.03
N ASP A 207 15.39 -12.07 19.03
CA ASP A 207 14.05 -12.64 19.21
C ASP A 207 13.10 -12.25 18.06
N TYR A 208 11.87 -12.77 18.09
CA TYR A 208 10.88 -12.57 17.02
C TYR A 208 10.60 -11.08 16.77
N PHE A 209 10.41 -10.29 17.82
CA PHE A 209 10.14 -8.86 17.69
C PHE A 209 11.35 -8.12 17.11
N HIS A 210 12.53 -8.32 17.71
CA HIS A 210 13.75 -7.63 17.33
C HIS A 210 14.29 -8.08 15.96
N ARG A 211 13.89 -9.25 15.47
CA ARG A 211 14.16 -9.69 14.09
C ARG A 211 13.33 -8.88 13.08
N ALA A 212 12.05 -8.64 13.33
CA ALA A 212 11.26 -7.73 12.49
C ALA A 212 11.81 -6.30 12.52
N GLU A 213 12.19 -5.81 13.72
CA GLU A 213 12.78 -4.48 13.87
C GLU A 213 14.16 -4.37 13.19
N PHE A 214 14.94 -5.46 13.15
CA PHE A 214 16.16 -5.53 12.36
C PHE A 214 15.90 -5.36 10.86
N VAL A 215 14.89 -6.03 10.31
CA VAL A 215 14.49 -5.87 8.90
C VAL A 215 14.01 -4.44 8.63
N LEU A 216 13.21 -3.87 9.53
CA LEU A 216 12.82 -2.45 9.47
C LEU A 216 14.05 -1.54 9.40
N SER A 217 15.06 -1.77 10.24
CA SER A 217 16.29 -0.97 10.29
C SER A 217 17.09 -1.03 8.98
N PHE A 218 17.06 -2.16 8.28
CA PHE A 218 17.63 -2.28 6.94
C PHE A 218 16.86 -1.41 5.93
N ILE A 219 15.53 -1.54 5.88
CA ILE A 219 14.73 -0.79 4.91
C ILE A 219 14.78 0.72 5.18
N GLY A 220 14.57 1.15 6.41
CA GLY A 220 14.60 2.57 6.78
C GLY A 220 16.00 3.17 6.82
N GLY A 221 17.00 2.37 7.19
CA GLY A 221 18.37 2.83 7.38
C GLY A 221 19.27 2.76 6.16
N ALA A 222 19.12 1.72 5.32
CA ALA A 222 20.04 1.46 4.21
C ALA A 222 19.55 1.99 2.87
N ILE A 223 18.23 2.07 2.66
CA ILE A 223 17.63 2.47 1.38
C ILE A 223 17.24 3.95 1.48
N PRO A 224 17.85 4.86 0.70
CA PRO A 224 17.48 6.27 0.70
C PRO A 224 16.00 6.52 0.39
N TYR A 225 15.46 7.61 0.90
CA TYR A 225 14.14 8.10 0.48
C TYR A 225 14.25 8.80 -0.88
N LYS A 226 13.35 8.50 -1.81
CA LYS A 226 13.27 9.15 -3.12
C LYS A 226 11.82 9.15 -3.59
N VAL A 227 11.26 10.34 -3.82
CA VAL A 227 9.92 10.49 -4.41
C VAL A 227 9.82 9.68 -5.70
N ALA A 228 8.81 8.82 -5.79
CA ALA A 228 8.59 7.94 -6.92
C ALA A 228 7.11 7.60 -7.06
N ASP A 229 6.72 7.11 -8.23
CA ASP A 229 5.47 6.35 -8.35
C ASP A 229 5.63 4.98 -7.69
N VAL A 230 4.52 4.31 -7.37
CA VAL A 230 4.50 2.98 -6.74
C VAL A 230 5.38 1.97 -7.50
N GLN A 231 6.26 1.29 -6.76
CA GLN A 231 7.22 0.32 -7.27
C GLN A 231 7.01 -1.06 -6.67
N LEU A 232 7.37 -2.09 -7.43
CA LEU A 232 7.50 -3.44 -6.91
C LEU A 232 8.80 -3.60 -6.08
N PRO A 233 8.84 -4.55 -5.12
CA PRO A 233 9.94 -4.72 -4.15
C PRO A 233 11.37 -4.61 -4.71
N VAL A 234 11.69 -5.34 -5.80
CA VAL A 234 13.06 -5.35 -6.35
C VAL A 234 13.46 -3.97 -6.89
N GLN A 235 12.50 -3.21 -7.42
CA GLN A 235 12.75 -1.91 -7.99
C GLN A 235 13.03 -0.90 -6.87
N THR A 236 12.26 -0.94 -5.77
CA THR A 236 12.55 -0.12 -4.59
C THR A 236 13.96 -0.39 -4.06
N LEU A 237 14.39 -1.66 -4.04
CA LEU A 237 15.74 -2.04 -3.64
C LEU A 237 16.81 -1.48 -4.60
N ALA A 238 16.56 -1.52 -5.90
CA ALA A 238 17.53 -1.07 -6.92
C ALA A 238 17.58 0.47 -7.08
N GLU A 239 16.45 1.13 -6.95
CA GLU A 239 16.22 2.51 -7.40
C GLU A 239 15.78 3.48 -6.30
N ASN A 240 15.64 2.96 -5.07
CA ASN A 240 15.03 3.62 -3.92
C ASN A 240 13.53 3.87 -4.12
N GLY A 241 12.88 4.46 -3.12
CA GLY A 241 11.47 4.84 -3.20
C GLY A 241 11.06 5.72 -2.03
N ASP A 242 9.81 6.12 -2.01
CA ASP A 242 9.16 6.87 -0.95
C ASP A 242 8.36 5.94 -0.03
N CYS A 243 7.45 6.52 0.76
CA CYS A 243 6.84 5.85 1.90
C CYS A 243 6.05 4.58 1.52
N ASP A 244 5.32 4.58 0.41
CA ASP A 244 4.58 3.44 -0.11
C ASP A 244 5.50 2.36 -0.69
N CYS A 245 6.45 2.74 -1.56
CA CYS A 245 7.43 1.85 -2.18
C CYS A 245 8.25 1.08 -1.13
N LYS A 246 8.72 1.79 -0.10
CA LYS A 246 9.50 1.21 1.00
C LYS A 246 8.64 0.36 1.93
N SER A 247 7.38 0.74 2.14
CA SER A 247 6.43 -0.06 2.93
C SER A 247 6.04 -1.36 2.22
N ILE A 248 5.85 -1.34 0.90
CA ILE A 248 5.61 -2.54 0.08
C ILE A 248 6.79 -3.51 0.22
N LEU A 249 8.03 -3.01 0.09
CA LEU A 249 9.23 -3.85 0.22
C LEU A 249 9.35 -4.45 1.63
N LEU A 250 9.17 -3.64 2.69
CA LEU A 250 9.21 -4.15 4.06
C LEU A 250 8.13 -5.21 4.32
N ALA A 251 6.89 -4.94 3.91
CA ALA A 251 5.77 -5.87 4.08
C ALA A 251 6.03 -7.18 3.32
N ALA A 252 6.59 -7.13 2.12
CA ALA A 252 6.88 -8.33 1.32
C ALA A 252 7.91 -9.23 2.02
N ILE A 253 9.00 -8.63 2.52
CA ILE A 253 10.04 -9.37 3.24
C ILE A 253 9.48 -9.97 4.52
N LEU A 254 8.85 -9.16 5.38
CA LEU A 254 8.32 -9.65 6.65
C LEU A 254 7.23 -10.72 6.46
N LYS A 255 6.33 -10.54 5.49
CA LYS A 255 5.32 -11.57 5.18
C LYS A 255 5.97 -12.88 4.73
N SER A 256 7.04 -12.81 3.93
CA SER A 256 7.79 -14.00 3.51
C SER A 256 8.52 -14.71 4.65
N MET A 257 8.74 -14.00 5.77
CA MET A 257 9.27 -14.53 7.03
C MET A 257 8.17 -14.95 8.02
N ASP A 258 6.94 -15.18 7.53
CA ASP A 258 5.75 -15.58 8.29
C ASP A 258 5.23 -14.55 9.32
N TYR A 259 5.60 -13.27 9.20
CA TYR A 259 4.95 -12.22 9.99
C TYR A 259 3.59 -11.87 9.38
N LYS A 260 2.59 -11.71 10.24
CA LYS A 260 1.35 -11.04 9.82
C LYS A 260 1.63 -9.54 9.69
N VAL A 261 1.38 -9.00 8.51
CA VAL A 261 1.61 -7.58 8.20
C VAL A 261 0.36 -6.93 7.61
N ALA A 262 0.24 -5.63 7.81
CA ALA A 262 -0.73 -4.78 7.16
C ALA A 262 -0.01 -3.57 6.57
N LEU A 263 -0.49 -3.08 5.43
CA LEU A 263 -0.15 -1.74 5.00
C LEU A 263 -0.99 -0.75 5.79
N VAL A 264 -0.40 0.38 6.17
CA VAL A 264 -1.06 1.40 6.99
C VAL A 264 -1.03 2.72 6.23
N GLU A 265 -2.21 3.14 5.77
CA GLU A 265 -2.40 4.40 5.05
C GLU A 265 -2.84 5.51 6.00
N PHE A 266 -2.24 6.68 5.82
CA PHE A 266 -2.65 7.95 6.40
C PHE A 266 -2.87 8.96 5.25
N PRO A 267 -3.62 10.05 5.48
CA PRO A 267 -3.88 11.05 4.43
C PRO A 267 -2.64 11.63 3.73
N ASP A 268 -1.48 11.66 4.40
CA ASP A 268 -0.21 12.20 3.88
C ASP A 268 0.95 11.18 3.91
N HIS A 269 0.70 9.91 4.24
CA HIS A 269 1.78 8.97 4.57
C HIS A 269 1.40 7.50 4.42
N PHE A 270 2.40 6.65 4.18
CA PHE A 270 2.25 5.20 4.13
C PHE A 270 3.28 4.50 5.01
N ALA A 271 2.86 3.47 5.74
CA ALA A 271 3.71 2.72 6.66
C ALA A 271 3.33 1.23 6.67
N VAL A 272 4.00 0.46 7.53
CA VAL A 272 3.69 -0.95 7.77
C VAL A 272 3.19 -1.13 9.20
N GLY A 273 2.26 -2.04 9.38
CA GLY A 273 1.85 -2.59 10.67
C GLY A 273 2.33 -4.03 10.77
N VAL A 274 3.03 -4.39 11.84
CA VAL A 274 3.51 -5.77 12.07
C VAL A 274 2.80 -6.33 13.29
N ALA A 275 2.19 -7.50 13.17
CA ALA A 275 1.44 -8.07 14.29
C ALA A 275 2.34 -8.83 15.26
N PHE A 276 2.09 -8.64 16.55
CA PHE A 276 2.74 -9.35 17.64
C PHE A 276 1.72 -9.70 18.71
N GLU A 277 1.93 -10.84 19.36
CA GLU A 277 1.23 -11.21 20.59
C GLU A 277 1.79 -10.42 21.79
N ASP A 278 0.99 -10.26 22.84
CA ASP A 278 1.35 -9.41 23.99
C ASP A 278 2.64 -9.85 24.70
N ASP A 279 2.97 -11.15 24.68
CA ASP A 279 4.19 -11.71 25.27
C ASP A 279 5.43 -11.57 24.36
N GLN A 280 5.25 -11.22 23.09
CA GLN A 280 6.32 -10.96 22.14
C GLN A 280 6.79 -9.49 22.18
N VAL A 281 6.00 -8.60 22.76
CA VAL A 281 6.26 -7.16 22.76
C VAL A 281 7.17 -6.78 23.94
N PRO A 282 8.22 -5.98 23.72
CA PRO A 282 9.10 -5.57 24.81
C PRO A 282 8.39 -4.76 25.89
N VAL A 283 8.59 -5.14 27.15
CA VAL A 283 7.95 -4.54 28.33
C VAL A 283 8.54 -3.19 28.75
N ASP A 284 9.69 -2.83 28.19
CA ASP A 284 10.43 -1.60 28.48
C ASP A 284 9.97 -0.40 27.64
N ARG A 285 8.99 -0.60 26.75
CA ARG A 285 8.37 0.44 25.93
C ARG A 285 6.86 0.25 25.83
N GLU A 286 6.19 1.29 25.36
CA GLU A 286 4.76 1.27 24.99
C GLU A 286 4.62 1.50 23.47
N PRO A 287 4.77 0.45 22.64
CA PRO A 287 4.72 0.57 21.19
C PRO A 287 3.34 1.03 20.68
N LEU A 288 3.32 2.00 19.76
CA LEU A 288 2.13 2.38 19.02
C LEU A 288 1.65 1.22 18.13
N TYR A 289 0.37 0.88 18.25
CA TYR A 289 -0.31 -0.09 17.38
C TYR A 289 -1.69 0.38 16.96
N TYR A 290 -2.23 -0.27 15.95
CA TYR A 290 -3.62 -0.17 15.53
C TYR A 290 -4.28 -1.54 15.61
N ASP A 291 -5.50 -1.60 16.13
CA ASP A 291 -6.28 -2.83 16.16
C ASP A 291 -7.02 -3.00 14.84
N TYR A 292 -6.95 -4.20 14.27
CA TYR A 292 -7.79 -4.63 13.17
C TYR A 292 -8.31 -6.04 13.46
N GLU A 293 -9.62 -6.17 13.62
CA GLU A 293 -10.31 -7.44 13.93
C GLU A 293 -9.68 -8.18 15.14
N GLY A 294 -9.26 -7.44 16.18
CA GLY A 294 -8.66 -8.00 17.39
C GLY A 294 -7.17 -8.38 17.25
N THR A 295 -6.56 -8.13 16.09
CA THR A 295 -5.11 -8.25 15.88
C THR A 295 -4.44 -6.89 16.04
N LYS A 296 -3.43 -6.80 16.90
CA LYS A 296 -2.65 -5.57 17.11
C LYS A 296 -1.53 -5.48 16.08
N TYR A 297 -1.61 -4.50 15.18
CA TYR A 297 -0.58 -4.19 14.20
C TYR A 297 0.27 -3.00 14.67
N TYR A 298 1.51 -3.28 15.05
CA TYR A 298 2.45 -2.31 15.58
C TYR A 298 3.10 -1.49 14.47
N PHE A 299 3.09 -0.16 14.62
CA PHE A 299 3.49 0.79 13.60
C PHE A 299 4.99 0.69 13.26
N ALA A 300 5.33 0.62 11.99
CA ALA A 300 6.71 0.51 11.51
C ALA A 300 6.96 1.57 10.41
N GLU A 301 7.75 2.59 10.76
CA GLU A 301 8.07 3.72 9.90
C GLU A 301 9.30 3.43 9.04
N THR A 302 9.15 3.50 7.72
CA THR A 302 10.19 3.12 6.76
C THR A 302 10.96 4.30 6.20
N THR A 303 10.53 5.55 6.40
CA THR A 303 11.07 6.67 5.61
C THR A 303 12.52 7.06 5.90
N THR A 304 13.00 6.86 7.13
CA THR A 304 14.35 7.26 7.55
C THR A 304 14.97 6.24 8.51
N ALA A 305 16.27 6.38 8.75
CA ALA A 305 16.97 5.55 9.73
C ALA A 305 16.49 5.83 11.17
N GLY A 306 16.66 4.84 12.05
CA GLY A 306 16.57 5.02 13.51
C GLY A 306 15.19 4.77 14.13
N TRP A 307 14.15 4.53 13.33
CA TRP A 307 12.84 4.16 13.85
C TRP A 307 12.83 2.74 14.40
N ARG A 308 12.21 2.59 15.57
CA ARG A 308 11.86 1.30 16.17
C ARG A 308 10.40 0.99 15.92
N ILE A 309 10.04 -0.30 15.97
CA ILE A 309 8.63 -0.68 15.85
C ILE A 309 7.85 -0.08 17.04
N GLY A 310 6.75 0.61 16.72
CA GLY A 310 5.90 1.31 17.67
C GLY A 310 6.31 2.74 17.99
N ASP A 311 7.39 3.28 17.40
CA ASP A 311 7.74 4.68 17.59
C ASP A 311 6.69 5.59 16.93
N ALA A 312 5.99 6.40 17.72
CA ALA A 312 4.93 7.30 17.22
C ALA A 312 5.49 8.53 16.47
N GLY A 313 6.72 8.93 16.80
CA GLY A 313 7.31 10.19 16.33
C GLY A 313 6.59 11.43 16.88
N SER A 314 6.77 12.58 16.22
CA SER A 314 6.14 13.86 16.60
C SER A 314 4.81 14.16 15.89
N LYS A 315 4.46 13.38 14.85
CA LYS A 315 3.22 13.55 14.09
C LYS A 315 2.05 12.83 14.76
N ASN A 316 0.86 13.42 14.66
CA ASN A 316 -0.37 12.79 15.14
C ASN A 316 -0.80 11.67 14.17
N ARG A 317 -0.55 10.41 14.51
CA ARG A 317 -0.85 9.24 13.67
C ARG A 317 -2.30 8.75 13.86
N ARG A 318 -3.27 9.65 13.71
CA ARG A 318 -4.71 9.33 13.74
C ARG A 318 -5.22 9.05 12.32
N ASN A 319 -6.39 8.41 12.23
CA ASN A 319 -7.08 8.08 10.97
C ASN A 319 -6.32 7.08 10.09
N ALA A 320 -5.64 6.11 10.70
CA ALA A 320 -5.02 5.01 9.98
C ALA A 320 -6.08 4.11 9.34
N ILE A 321 -5.88 3.75 8.07
CA ILE A 321 -6.61 2.66 7.40
C ILE A 321 -5.64 1.49 7.24
N LEU A 322 -6.07 0.31 7.66
CA LEU A 322 -5.25 -0.90 7.62
C LEU A 322 -5.68 -1.81 6.48
N PHE A 323 -4.71 -2.29 5.72
CA PHE A 323 -4.86 -3.31 4.68
C PHE A 323 -4.03 -4.54 5.05
N PRO A 324 -4.57 -5.49 5.83
CA PRO A 324 -3.90 -6.75 6.11
C PRO A 324 -3.52 -7.50 4.83
N VAL A 325 -2.25 -7.89 4.71
CA VAL A 325 -1.75 -8.56 3.51
C VAL A 325 -2.04 -10.06 3.63
N LYS A 326 -2.97 -10.54 2.80
CA LYS A 326 -3.40 -11.95 2.75
C LYS A 326 -2.33 -12.84 2.13
#